data_AF-A0A7V9D9G8-F1
#
_entry.id   AF-A0A7V9D9G8-F1
#
_cell.length_a   1.000
_cell.length_b   1.000
_cell.length_c   1.000
_cell.angle_alpha   90.00
_cell.angle_beta   90.00
_cell.angle_gamma   90.00
#
_symmetry.space_group_name_H-M   'P 1'
#
loop_
_entity.id
_entity.type
_entity.pdbx_description
1 polymer ?
#
loop_
_entity_poly.entity_id
_entity_poly.type
_entity_poly.pdbx_seq_one_letter_code
_entity_poly.pdbx_strand_id
1 'polypeptide(L)' 'ELLDNEWVHLVAVAPTDGHFELFVPGQGFVAWEGEPSKLPVVASSFGYYQGRSGFLPPARIEVP' A
#
# COMPACT_ATOMS: atom_id res chain seq x y z
N GLU A 1 11.23 12.01 4.68
CA GLU A 1 12.28 11.27 5.41
C GLU A 1 12.98 10.36 4.41
N LEU A 2 14.29 10.15 4.50
CA LEU A 2 14.99 9.20 3.63
C LEU A 2 15.01 7.86 4.39
N LEU A 3 14.32 6.84 3.90
CA LEU A 3 14.43 5.49 4.42
C LEU A 3 15.12 4.65 3.33
N ASP A 4 16.22 4.00 3.69
CA ASP A 4 16.95 3.04 2.83
C ASP A 4 17.42 3.53 1.45
N ASN A 5 17.85 4.80 1.32
CA ASN A 5 18.25 5.41 0.03
C ASN A 5 17.14 5.45 -1.03
N GLU A 6 15.89 5.25 -0.63
CA GLU A 6 14.73 5.40 -1.50
C GLU A 6 13.88 6.61 -1.08
N TRP A 7 13.24 7.23 -2.07
CA TRP A 7 12.36 8.36 -1.83
C TRP A 7 11.08 7.85 -1.15
N VAL A 8 10.83 8.31 0.08
CA VAL A 8 9.55 8.09 0.73
C VAL A 8 8.45 8.70 -0.13
N HIS A 9 7.54 7.85 -0.62
CA HIS A 9 6.36 8.28 -1.35
C HIS A 9 5.45 9.09 -0.41
N LEU A 10 5.48 10.41 -0.54
CA LEU A 10 4.51 11.28 0.11
C LEU A 10 3.20 11.16 -0.66
N VAL A 11 2.18 10.62 0.00
CA VAL A 11 0.81 10.57 -0.51
C VAL A 11 -0.02 11.58 0.26
N ALA A 12 -0.65 12.50 -0.46
CA ALA A 12 -1.66 13.41 0.09
C ALA A 12 -3.06 12.88 -0.24
N VAL A 13 -3.99 13.04 0.69
CA VAL A 13 -5.42 12.75 0.46
C VAL A 13 -6.14 14.07 0.31
N ALA A 14 -6.81 14.27 -0.82
CA ALA A 14 -7.62 15.46 -1.01
C ALA A 14 -8.82 15.44 -0.05
N PRO A 15 -9.05 16.52 0.73
CA PRO A 15 -10.10 16.55 1.75
C PRO A 15 -11.52 16.60 1.15
N THR A 16 -11.65 16.88 -0.14
CA THR A 16 -12.92 17.10 -0.84
C THR A 16 -13.54 15.82 -1.40
N ASP A 17 -12.71 14.90 -1.85
CA ASP A 17 -13.07 13.76 -2.71
C ASP A 17 -12.24 12.51 -2.38
N GLY A 18 -11.22 12.63 -1.52
CA GLY A 18 -10.47 11.50 -0.98
C GLY A 18 -9.53 10.84 -1.98
N HIS A 19 -9.26 11.46 -3.14
CA HIS A 19 -8.26 10.91 -4.05
C HIS A 19 -6.85 11.07 -3.47
N PHE A 20 -6.00 10.13 -3.85
CA PHE A 20 -4.61 10.10 -3.47
C PHE A 20 -3.78 10.79 -4.55
N GLU A 21 -2.86 11.66 -4.14
CA GLU A 21 -1.89 12.29 -5.02
C GLU A 21 -0.48 11.89 -4.63
N LEU A 22 0.34 11.54 -5.63
CA LEU A 22 1.76 11.21 -5.46
C LEU A 22 2.61 12.39 -5.90
N PHE A 23 3.59 12.78 -5.07
CA PHE A 23 4.59 13.76 -5.51
C PHE A 23 5.65 13.11 -6.42
N VAL A 24 5.74 13.58 -7.65
CA VAL A 24 6.76 13.19 -8.64
C VAL A 24 7.71 14.37 -8.87
N PRO A 25 9.01 14.25 -8.55
CA PRO A 25 9.99 15.31 -8.79
C PRO A 25 9.98 15.78 -10.25
N GLY A 26 9.85 17.09 -10.46
CA GLY A 26 9.79 17.71 -11.79
C GLY A 26 8.40 17.74 -12.44
N GLN A 27 7.41 17.04 -11.87
CA GLN A 27 6.02 17.04 -12.35
C GLN A 27 5.03 17.61 -11.31
N GLY A 28 5.37 17.55 -10.01
CA GLY A 28 4.51 17.99 -8.93
C GLY A 28 3.63 16.86 -8.40
N PHE A 29 2.45 17.19 -7.88
CA PHE A 29 1.47 16.20 -7.44
C PHE A 29 0.68 15.66 -8.63
N VAL A 30 0.65 14.34 -8.79
CA VAL A 30 -0.10 13.65 -9.83
C VAL A 30 -1.11 12.69 -9.19
N ALA A 31 -2.27 12.51 -9.81
CA ALA A 31 -3.27 11.57 -9.33
C ALA A 31 -2.67 10.15 -9.30
N TRP A 32 -2.83 9.47 -8.18
CA TRP A 32 -2.41 8.08 -8.06
C TRP A 32 -3.50 7.17 -8.64
N GLU A 33 -3.22 6.58 -9.80
CA GLU A 33 -4.10 5.67 -10.54
C GLU A 33 -3.74 4.19 -10.32
N GLY A 34 -3.18 3.84 -9.15
CA GLY A 34 -2.69 2.48 -8.90
C GLY A 34 -3.76 1.42 -9.15
N GLU A 35 -3.39 0.32 -9.81
CA GLU A 35 -4.33 -0.78 -10.03
C GLU A 35 -4.68 -1.46 -8.70
N PRO A 36 -5.97 -1.48 -8.30
CA PRO A 36 -6.37 -2.22 -7.12
C PRO A 36 -6.22 -3.72 -7.38
N SER A 37 -5.09 -4.29 -6.98
CA SER A 37 -4.89 -5.72 -6.98
C SER A 37 -5.77 -6.36 -5.89
N LYS A 38 -6.44 -7.47 -6.22
CA LYS A 38 -7.22 -8.22 -5.23
C LYS A 38 -6.27 -8.86 -4.22
N LEU A 39 -6.29 -8.35 -2.99
CA LEU A 39 -5.55 -8.96 -1.89
C LEU A 39 -6.17 -10.33 -1.55
N PRO A 40 -5.34 -11.36 -1.32
CA PRO A 40 -5.83 -12.62 -0.76
C PRO A 40 -6.49 -12.36 0.59
N VAL A 41 -7.64 -13.00 0.84
CA VAL A 41 -8.37 -12.91 2.10
C VAL A 41 -8.03 -14.12 2.97
N VAL A 42 -7.72 -13.89 4.23
CA VAL A 42 -7.26 -14.91 5.17
C VAL A 42 -7.97 -14.79 6.51
N ALA A 43 -8.19 -15.92 7.18
CA ALA A 43 -8.89 -15.93 8.46
C ALA A 43 -8.09 -15.27 9.61
N SER A 44 -6.75 -15.32 9.56
CA SER A 44 -5.89 -14.69 10.57
C SER A 44 -4.47 -14.48 10.05
N SER A 45 -3.74 -13.56 10.68
CA SER A 45 -2.31 -13.36 10.42
C SER A 45 -1.52 -14.65 10.67
N PHE A 46 -1.78 -15.33 11.80
CA PHE A 46 -1.11 -16.59 12.14
C PHE A 46 -1.29 -17.64 11.03
N GLY A 47 -2.53 -17.85 10.56
CA GLY A 47 -2.82 -18.79 9.48
C GLY A 47 -2.17 -18.41 8.14
N TYR A 48 -1.94 -17.11 7.91
CA TYR A 48 -1.26 -16.66 6.70
C TYR A 48 0.23 -17.01 6.68
N TYR A 49 0.90 -16.95 7.84
CA TYR A 49 2.33 -17.23 7.98
C TYR A 49 2.66 -18.70 8.29
N GLN A 50 1.71 -19.49 8.80
CA GLN A 50 1.99 -20.85 9.25
C GLN A 50 2.57 -21.73 8.14
N GLY A 51 3.75 -22.32 8.39
CA GLY A 51 4.43 -23.23 7.47
C GLY A 51 5.04 -22.56 6.23
N ARG A 52 5.03 -21.23 6.15
CA ARG A 52 5.63 -20.46 5.06
C ARG A 52 6.86 -19.72 5.55
N SER A 53 7.92 -19.73 4.75
CA SER A 53 9.17 -19.01 5.02
C SER A 53 9.47 -18.04 3.88
N GLY A 54 9.95 -16.84 4.21
CA GLY A 54 10.23 -15.79 3.22
C GLY A 54 9.11 -14.75 3.12
N PHE A 55 9.23 -13.88 2.12
CA PHE A 55 8.27 -12.80 1.89
C PHE A 55 6.89 -13.36 1.52
N LEU A 56 5.86 -12.87 2.20
CA LEU A 56 4.47 -13.03 1.79
C LEU A 56 3.92 -11.67 1.37
N PRO A 57 3.19 -11.59 0.24
CA PRO A 57 2.56 -10.34 -0.16
C PRO A 57 1.51 -9.90 0.86
N PRO A 58 1.07 -8.64 0.83
CA PRO A 58 -0.02 -8.19 1.69
C PRO A 58 -1.28 -9.05 1.51
N ALA A 59 -2.00 -9.28 2.61
CA ALA A 59 -3.26 -10.01 2.64
C ALA A 59 -4.27 -9.27 3.52
N ARG A 60 -5.56 -9.45 3.24
CA ARG A 60 -6.65 -8.89 4.03
C ARG A 60 -7.13 -9.93 5.05
N ILE A 61 -7.13 -9.58 6.34
CA ILE A 61 -7.73 -10.43 7.37
C ILE A 61 -9.26 -10.29 7.30
N GLU A 62 -9.96 -11.41 7.32
CA GLU A 62 -11.41 -11.45 7.43
C GLU A 62 -11.83 -10.91 8.79
N VAL A 63 -12.56 -9.80 8.79
CA VAL A 63 -13.13 -9.20 10.01
C VAL A 63 -14.54 -9.78 10.19
N PRO A 64 -14.91 -10.27 11.39
CA PRO A 64 -16.26 -10.77 11.67
C PRO A 64 -17.36 -9.74 11.37
#